data_AF-A0A366ESQ1-F1
#
_entry.id   AF-A0A366ESQ1-F1
#
_cell.length_a   1.000
_cell.length_b   1.000
_cell.length_c   1.000
_cell.angle_alpha   90.00
_cell.angle_beta   90.00
_cell.angle_gamma   90.00
#
_symmetry.space_group_name_H-M   'P 1'
#
loop_
_entity.id
_entity.type
_entity.pdbx_description
1 polymer ?
#
loop_
_entity_poly.entity_id
_entity_poly.type
_entity_poly.pdbx_seq_one_letter_code
_entity_poly.pdbx_strand_id
1 'polypeptide(L)'
;MMGRKEDTQGKLEFIDIDALVPENYILRKIQEKLDFSFIYTKMEKYYSPVGRKSIDPVILFKMLLIGYLFNIDSERQLELEVRLNVGYRWFLGLDLTDPVPDHSVFSQNRRRRFKDGKVFQEIFDHVVQLCLKEGLVTGEVMVTDSTHIKASAAKDKVQKVEVTKTPSQYLNTLEEETKKIEEELEKKRKESGKQKRGRKPNETKTQTASIVTTDMDAGVLNRPGKPHGPHYLAHTTIDAAHGIIVDIHPTAGNVNDCEPFVERLKVTKEKFNLTIQKAGADRGYDTTQIHHGLTTLDITGYISPTESKTSFKTTSYKDFTYDREQDHYTCPNQKVLPFTHLAKSQNGNYVKTYAA
;
A
#
# COMPACT_ATOMS: atom_id res chain seq x y z
N MET A 1 11.32 -52.93 -3.95
CA MET A 1 11.32 -54.22 -3.23
C MET A 1 11.39 -53.95 -1.73
N MET A 2 10.66 -54.70 -0.91
CA MET A 2 10.74 -54.62 0.55
C MET A 2 11.78 -55.62 1.06
N GLY A 3 12.62 -55.22 2.01
CA GLY A 3 13.65 -56.07 2.64
C GLY A 3 13.86 -55.67 4.11
N ARG A 4 14.52 -56.52 4.89
CA ARG A 4 14.81 -56.28 6.31
C ARG A 4 16.21 -55.67 6.44
N LYS A 5 16.32 -54.46 7.01
CA LYS A 5 17.61 -53.81 7.29
C LYS A 5 18.16 -54.37 8.60
N GLU A 6 19.38 -54.88 8.57
CA GLU A 6 20.13 -55.23 9.79
C GLU A 6 20.64 -53.95 10.49
N ASP A 7 20.80 -53.99 11.82
CA ASP A 7 21.08 -52.84 12.66
C ASP A 7 22.37 -52.11 12.23
N THR A 8 22.25 -50.81 11.93
CA THR A 8 23.34 -49.98 11.36
C THR A 8 23.94 -48.97 12.35
N GLN A 9 23.78 -49.18 13.66
CA GLN A 9 24.25 -48.24 14.67
C GLN A 9 25.79 -48.25 14.76
N GLY A 10 26.44 -47.32 14.05
CA GLY A 10 27.90 -47.10 14.10
C GLY A 10 28.60 -46.72 12.80
N LYS A 11 27.88 -46.55 11.68
CA LYS A 11 28.51 -46.12 10.42
C LYS A 11 28.86 -44.64 10.43
N LEU A 12 30.11 -44.33 10.10
CA LEU A 12 30.52 -42.99 9.71
C LEU A 12 30.12 -42.76 8.26
N GLU A 13 29.36 -41.71 8.00
CA GLU A 13 28.89 -41.33 6.67
C GLU A 13 29.51 -39.98 6.27
N PHE A 14 30.13 -39.94 5.10
CA PHE A 14 30.53 -38.69 4.45
C PHE A 14 29.38 -38.25 3.56
N ILE A 15 28.73 -37.15 3.94
CA ILE A 15 27.49 -36.70 3.33
C ILE A 15 27.77 -35.43 2.52
N ASP A 16 27.43 -35.45 1.24
CA ASP A 16 27.28 -34.25 0.43
C ASP A 16 25.82 -33.75 0.57
N ILE A 17 25.65 -32.59 1.21
CA ILE A 17 24.32 -32.00 1.44
C ILE A 17 23.67 -31.59 0.10
N ASP A 18 24.46 -31.18 -0.89
CA ASP A 18 23.92 -30.79 -2.20
C ASP A 18 23.28 -32.00 -2.91
N ALA A 19 23.94 -33.16 -2.87
CA ALA A 19 23.41 -34.41 -3.43
C ALA A 19 22.08 -34.87 -2.80
N LEU A 20 21.77 -34.43 -1.57
CA LEU A 20 20.51 -34.75 -0.89
C LEU A 20 19.32 -33.88 -1.32
N VAL A 21 19.57 -32.76 -2.01
CA VAL A 21 18.52 -31.83 -2.44
C VAL A 21 18.20 -32.04 -3.93
N PRO A 22 16.97 -32.45 -4.27
CA PRO A 22 16.58 -32.70 -5.66
C PRO A 22 16.82 -31.47 -6.57
N GLU A 23 17.29 -31.69 -7.80
CA GLU A 23 17.58 -30.62 -8.77
C GLU A 23 16.35 -29.73 -9.06
N ASN A 24 15.17 -30.34 -9.14
CA ASN A 24 13.92 -29.64 -9.42
C ASN A 24 13.29 -28.94 -8.21
N TYR A 25 13.97 -28.94 -7.06
CA TYR A 25 13.46 -28.35 -5.83
C TYR A 25 13.34 -26.82 -5.94
N ILE A 26 12.23 -26.25 -5.46
CA ILE A 26 11.93 -24.82 -5.63
C ILE A 26 13.00 -23.90 -5.06
N LEU A 27 13.60 -24.25 -3.91
CA LEU A 27 14.64 -23.45 -3.29
C LEU A 27 15.93 -23.40 -4.12
N ARG A 28 16.22 -24.42 -4.95
CA ARG A 28 17.33 -24.36 -5.91
C ARG A 28 17.07 -23.32 -6.99
N LYS A 29 15.86 -23.31 -7.56
CA LYS A 29 15.46 -22.32 -8.57
C LYS A 29 15.53 -20.89 -8.02
N ILE A 30 15.11 -20.69 -6.78
CA ILE A 30 15.20 -19.38 -6.12
C ILE A 30 16.65 -18.98 -5.88
N GLN A 31 17.49 -19.89 -5.37
CA GLN A 31 18.91 -19.64 -5.13
C GLN A 31 19.67 -19.29 -6.42
N GLU A 32 19.27 -19.86 -7.57
CA GLU A 32 19.85 -19.54 -8.88
C GLU A 32 19.41 -18.16 -9.39
N LYS A 33 18.14 -17.79 -9.22
CA LYS A 33 17.57 -16.56 -9.79
C LYS A 33 17.73 -15.33 -8.91
N LEU A 34 17.94 -15.50 -7.60
CA LEU A 34 18.03 -14.41 -6.65
C LEU A 34 19.38 -14.45 -5.94
N ASP A 35 20.24 -13.47 -6.24
CA ASP A 35 21.40 -13.19 -5.41
C ASP A 35 20.93 -12.47 -4.14
N PHE A 36 21.25 -13.01 -2.97
CA PHE A 36 20.89 -12.44 -1.67
C PHE A 36 21.97 -11.49 -1.12
N SER A 37 23.09 -11.32 -1.82
CA SER A 37 24.21 -10.50 -1.36
C SER A 37 23.83 -9.04 -1.08
N PHE A 38 22.84 -8.50 -1.80
CA PHE A 38 22.33 -7.14 -1.60
C PHE A 38 21.82 -6.90 -0.18
N ILE A 39 21.37 -7.95 0.53
CA ILE A 39 20.88 -7.85 1.90
C ILE A 39 22.00 -7.39 2.83
N TYR A 40 23.25 -7.84 2.62
CA TYR A 40 24.37 -7.40 3.44
C TYR A 40 24.56 -5.88 3.37
N THR A 41 24.50 -5.31 2.16
CA THR A 41 24.60 -3.86 1.94
C THR A 41 23.46 -3.11 2.63
N LYS A 42 22.22 -3.61 2.55
CA LYS A 42 21.06 -2.98 3.20
C LYS A 42 21.11 -3.06 4.74
N MET A 43 21.76 -4.11 5.25
CA MET A 43 21.81 -4.41 6.68
C MET A 43 23.06 -3.85 7.37
N GLU A 44 24.04 -3.33 6.61
CA GLU A 44 25.34 -2.86 7.09
C GLU A 44 25.22 -1.93 8.31
N LYS A 45 24.30 -0.96 8.25
CA LYS A 45 24.03 0.02 9.31
C LYS A 45 23.59 -0.58 10.65
N TYR A 46 23.14 -1.83 10.67
CA TYR A 46 22.70 -2.51 11.89
C TYR A 46 23.78 -3.37 12.54
N TYR A 47 24.92 -3.57 11.88
CA TYR A 47 26.04 -4.29 12.45
C TYR A 47 26.81 -3.44 13.44
N SER A 48 27.12 -4.03 14.58
CA SER A 48 28.09 -3.46 15.50
C SER A 48 29.48 -3.99 15.13
N PRO A 49 30.50 -3.13 15.01
CA PRO A 49 31.88 -3.59 14.85
C PRO A 49 32.44 -4.23 16.13
N VAL A 50 31.75 -4.10 17.27
CA VAL A 50 32.19 -4.59 18.59
C VAL A 50 31.10 -5.45 19.23
N GLY A 51 31.52 -6.52 19.93
CA GLY A 51 30.64 -7.37 20.73
C GLY A 51 30.43 -8.77 20.15
N ARG A 52 29.35 -9.44 20.57
CA ARG A 52 29.01 -10.78 20.09
C ARG A 52 28.71 -10.73 18.60
N LYS A 53 29.33 -11.64 17.83
CA LYS A 53 29.04 -11.83 16.41
C LYS A 53 27.53 -11.99 16.20
N SER A 54 26.97 -11.12 15.40
CA SER A 54 25.57 -11.16 14.97
C SER A 54 25.34 -12.32 14.01
N ILE A 55 24.10 -12.79 13.97
CA ILE A 55 23.64 -13.78 13.00
C ILE A 55 23.64 -13.17 11.60
N ASP A 56 23.91 -13.99 10.59
CA ASP A 56 23.86 -13.62 9.18
C ASP A 56 22.44 -13.16 8.78
N PRO A 57 22.29 -11.98 8.16
CA PRO A 57 20.99 -11.42 7.82
C PRO A 57 20.33 -12.17 6.64
N VAL A 58 21.12 -12.74 5.73
CA VAL A 58 20.64 -13.53 4.59
C VAL A 58 20.00 -14.80 5.12
N ILE A 59 20.60 -15.46 6.12
CA ILE A 59 20.00 -16.63 6.76
C ILE A 59 18.63 -16.28 7.35
N LEU A 60 18.52 -15.17 8.09
CA LEU A 60 17.24 -14.75 8.67
C LEU A 60 16.19 -14.44 7.61
N PHE A 61 16.58 -13.75 6.52
CA PHE A 61 15.67 -13.44 5.43
C PHE A 61 15.19 -14.72 4.72
N LYS A 62 16.11 -15.61 4.37
CA LYS A 62 15.81 -16.89 3.74
C LYS A 62 14.95 -17.79 4.61
N MET A 63 15.14 -17.78 5.93
CA MET A 63 14.25 -18.48 6.86
C MET A 63 12.82 -17.95 6.76
N LEU A 64 12.62 -16.62 6.79
CA LEU A 64 11.28 -16.04 6.60
C LEU A 64 10.69 -16.38 5.23
N LEU A 65 11.51 -16.37 4.18
CA LEU A 65 11.09 -16.75 2.84
C LEU A 65 10.62 -18.22 2.79
N ILE A 66 11.33 -19.15 3.42
CA ILE A 66 10.87 -20.54 3.60
C ILE A 66 9.52 -20.55 4.31
N GLY A 67 9.38 -19.77 5.39
CA GLY A 67 8.13 -19.66 6.14
C GLY A 67 6.94 -19.31 5.25
N TYR A 68 7.07 -18.29 4.41
CA TYR A 68 6.01 -17.90 3.48
C TYR A 68 5.79 -18.91 2.35
N LEU A 69 6.85 -19.45 1.75
CA LEU A 69 6.75 -20.38 0.61
C LEU A 69 6.10 -21.71 0.98
N PHE A 70 6.35 -22.19 2.19
CA PHE A 70 5.83 -23.47 2.68
C PHE A 70 4.70 -23.31 3.70
N ASN A 71 4.15 -22.09 3.84
CA ASN A 71 3.02 -21.77 4.69
C ASN A 71 3.23 -22.18 6.17
N ILE A 72 4.41 -21.85 6.71
CA ILE A 72 4.78 -22.06 8.11
C ILE A 72 4.60 -20.73 8.85
N ASP A 73 3.44 -20.58 9.50
CA ASP A 73 3.02 -19.31 10.12
C ASP A 73 3.71 -19.02 11.47
N SER A 74 4.40 -20.02 12.04
CA SER A 74 5.04 -19.92 13.36
C SER A 74 6.55 -19.94 13.24
N GLU A 75 7.21 -18.90 13.76
CA GLU A 75 8.69 -18.83 13.78
C GLU A 75 9.33 -19.94 14.62
N ARG A 76 8.61 -20.45 15.63
CA ARG A 76 9.04 -21.62 16.40
C ARG A 76 8.98 -22.90 15.58
N GLN A 77 7.91 -23.03 14.79
CA GLN A 77 7.78 -24.16 13.86
C GLN A 77 8.83 -24.05 12.76
N LEU A 78 9.09 -22.85 12.24
CA LEU A 78 10.13 -22.58 11.25
C LEU A 78 11.53 -22.98 11.77
N GLU A 79 11.86 -22.64 13.01
CA GLU A 79 13.11 -23.09 13.66
C GLU A 79 13.21 -24.63 13.69
N LEU A 80 12.13 -25.31 14.08
CA LEU A 80 12.08 -26.77 14.13
C LEU A 80 12.18 -27.40 12.73
N GLU A 81 11.45 -26.86 11.76
CA GLU A 81 11.46 -27.30 10.37
C GLU A 81 12.85 -27.17 9.75
N VAL A 82 13.55 -26.04 9.97
CA VAL A 82 14.93 -25.85 9.52
C VAL A 82 15.90 -26.83 10.21
N ARG A 83 15.62 -27.23 11.46
CA ARG A 83 16.43 -28.23 12.17
C ARG A 83 16.26 -29.62 11.56
N LEU A 84 15.06 -29.96 11.10
CA LEU A 84 14.70 -31.31 10.64
C LEU A 84 14.89 -31.51 9.12
N ASN A 85 14.79 -30.44 8.33
CA ASN A 85 14.74 -30.53 6.88
C ASN A 85 16.06 -30.13 6.22
N VAL A 86 16.72 -31.11 5.58
CA VAL A 86 18.00 -30.92 4.87
C VAL A 86 17.90 -29.90 3.73
N GLY A 87 16.78 -29.86 3.00
CA GLY A 87 16.57 -28.90 1.92
C GLY A 87 16.51 -27.45 2.41
N TYR A 88 15.96 -27.21 3.60
CA TYR A 88 15.98 -25.89 4.22
C TYR A 88 17.39 -25.51 4.68
N ARG A 89 18.13 -26.44 5.31
CA ARG A 89 19.52 -26.19 5.71
C ARG A 89 20.40 -25.87 4.52
N TRP A 90 20.29 -26.64 3.44
CA TRP A 90 20.99 -26.40 2.18
C TRP A 90 20.70 -25.00 1.64
N PHE A 91 19.44 -24.58 1.58
CA PHE A 91 19.08 -23.24 1.09
C PHE A 91 19.66 -22.12 1.98
N LEU A 92 19.78 -22.36 3.27
CA LEU A 92 20.37 -21.44 4.24
C LEU A 92 21.91 -21.47 4.23
N GLY A 93 22.54 -22.43 3.58
CA GLY A 93 23.99 -22.65 3.63
C GLY A 93 24.47 -23.14 5.00
N LEU A 94 23.64 -23.92 5.71
CA LEU A 94 23.97 -24.51 7.00
C LEU A 94 24.39 -25.97 6.84
N ASP A 95 25.49 -26.36 7.49
CA ASP A 95 25.89 -27.76 7.61
C ASP A 95 24.92 -28.52 8.53
N LEU A 96 24.95 -29.87 8.55
CA LEU A 96 24.05 -30.65 9.42
C LEU A 96 24.26 -30.39 10.92
N THR A 97 25.48 -30.00 11.30
CA THR A 97 25.87 -29.73 12.70
C THR A 97 25.70 -28.28 13.12
N ASP A 98 25.47 -27.36 12.18
CA ASP A 98 25.40 -25.94 12.49
C ASP A 98 24.20 -25.59 13.40
N PRO A 99 24.35 -24.63 14.32
CA PRO A 99 23.22 -24.16 15.09
C PRO A 99 22.23 -23.40 14.21
N VAL A 100 20.94 -23.73 14.33
CA VAL A 100 19.86 -22.97 13.67
C VAL A 100 19.57 -21.70 14.48
N PRO A 101 19.36 -20.53 13.85
CA PRO A 101 18.92 -19.33 14.55
C PRO A 101 17.64 -19.55 15.35
N ASP A 102 17.67 -19.15 16.62
CA ASP A 102 16.52 -19.26 17.53
C ASP A 102 15.37 -18.33 17.09
N HIS A 103 14.13 -18.79 17.21
CA HIS A 103 12.93 -18.03 16.85
C HIS A 103 12.84 -16.64 17.51
N SER A 104 13.42 -16.48 18.71
CA SER A 104 13.39 -15.19 19.42
C SER A 104 14.14 -14.08 18.67
N VAL A 105 15.10 -14.43 17.81
CA VAL A 105 15.91 -13.49 17.03
C VAL A 105 15.04 -12.60 16.14
N PHE A 106 14.04 -13.19 15.47
CA PHE A 106 13.11 -12.45 14.61
C PHE A 106 12.36 -11.38 15.40
N SER A 107 11.77 -11.78 16.54
CA SER A 107 11.01 -10.87 17.39
C SER A 107 11.88 -9.76 18.01
N GLN A 108 13.12 -10.07 18.41
CA GLN A 108 14.05 -9.07 18.94
C GLN A 108 14.51 -8.09 17.87
N ASN A 109 14.79 -8.57 16.66
CA ASN A 109 15.20 -7.71 15.55
C ASN A 109 14.07 -6.77 15.09
N ARG A 110 12.83 -7.26 14.96
CA ARG A 110 11.67 -6.39 14.67
C ARG A 110 11.47 -5.32 15.76
N ARG A 111 11.60 -5.70 17.04
CA ARG A 111 11.43 -4.76 18.15
C ARG A 111 12.57 -3.78 18.35
N ARG A 112 13.81 -4.13 18.03
CA ARG A 112 14.99 -3.31 18.37
C ARG A 112 15.62 -2.61 17.16
N ARG A 113 15.63 -3.26 16.00
CA ARG A 113 16.41 -2.82 14.82
C ARG A 113 15.53 -2.33 13.68
N PHE A 114 14.37 -2.95 13.44
CA PHE A 114 13.55 -2.69 12.25
C PHE A 114 12.24 -1.96 12.55
N LYS A 115 12.19 -1.16 13.62
CA LYS A 115 10.97 -0.45 14.04
C LYS A 115 10.41 0.48 12.96
N ASP A 116 11.27 1.08 12.16
CA ASP A 116 10.89 2.04 11.12
C ASP A 116 10.46 1.38 9.81
N GLY A 117 10.52 0.04 9.71
CA GLY A 117 10.06 -0.72 8.54
C GLY A 117 10.86 -0.51 7.25
N LYS A 118 11.77 0.48 7.21
CA LYS A 118 12.48 0.91 6.00
C LYS A 118 13.27 -0.22 5.35
N VAL A 119 13.88 -1.09 6.14
CA VAL A 119 14.63 -2.24 5.62
C VAL A 119 13.75 -3.18 4.81
N PHE A 120 12.55 -3.48 5.31
CA PHE A 120 11.61 -4.34 4.58
C PHE A 120 11.18 -3.67 3.27
N GLN A 121 10.92 -2.36 3.30
CA GLN A 121 10.61 -1.59 2.10
C GLN A 121 11.78 -1.61 1.10
N GLU A 122 13.01 -1.37 1.56
CA GLU A 122 14.20 -1.35 0.69
C GLU A 122 14.47 -2.72 0.05
N ILE A 123 14.25 -3.81 0.79
CA ILE A 123 14.37 -5.17 0.26
C ILE A 123 13.25 -5.46 -0.75
N PHE A 124 12.01 -5.12 -0.41
CA PHE A 124 10.87 -5.26 -1.31
C PHE A 124 11.09 -4.48 -2.62
N ASP A 125 11.51 -3.22 -2.52
CA ASP A 125 11.81 -2.37 -3.67
C ASP A 125 12.92 -2.97 -4.54
N HIS A 126 13.94 -3.58 -3.92
CA HIS A 126 15.00 -4.26 -4.68
C HIS A 126 14.47 -5.47 -5.46
N VAL A 127 13.59 -6.27 -4.86
CA VAL A 127 12.96 -7.41 -5.55
C VAL A 127 12.09 -6.91 -6.72
N VAL A 128 11.31 -5.86 -6.53
CA VAL A 128 10.53 -5.24 -7.62
C VAL A 128 11.45 -4.73 -8.74
N GLN A 129 12.61 -4.15 -8.41
CA GLN A 129 13.62 -3.75 -9.42
C GLN A 129 14.17 -4.94 -10.22
N LEU A 130 14.35 -6.10 -9.59
CA LEU A 130 14.73 -7.31 -10.32
C LEU A 130 13.62 -7.75 -11.27
N CYS A 131 12.35 -7.75 -10.80
CA CYS A 131 11.20 -8.05 -11.66
C CYS A 131 11.08 -7.08 -12.84
N LEU A 132 11.40 -5.80 -12.64
CA LEU A 132 11.45 -4.80 -13.72
C LEU A 132 12.53 -5.13 -14.75
N LYS A 133 13.74 -5.50 -14.30
CA LYS A 133 14.85 -5.88 -15.20
C LYS A 133 14.53 -7.12 -16.03
N GLU A 134 13.81 -8.07 -15.46
CA GLU A 134 13.35 -9.29 -16.14
C GLU A 134 12.09 -9.07 -17.00
N GLY A 135 11.56 -7.84 -17.06
CA GLY A 135 10.37 -7.51 -17.85
C GLY A 135 9.05 -8.06 -17.29
N LEU A 136 9.02 -8.48 -16.02
CA LEU A 136 7.82 -8.98 -15.34
C LEU A 136 6.90 -7.84 -14.90
N VAL A 137 7.44 -6.63 -14.71
CA VAL A 137 6.69 -5.42 -14.41
C VAL A 137 6.80 -4.47 -15.60
N THR A 138 5.67 -4.05 -16.14
CA THR A 138 5.62 -3.23 -17.37
C THR A 138 5.40 -1.76 -17.07
N GLY A 139 4.70 -1.46 -15.97
CA GLY A 139 4.26 -0.12 -15.64
C GLY A 139 2.92 0.26 -16.27
N GLU A 140 2.38 -0.48 -17.24
CA GLU A 140 1.28 0.02 -18.08
C GLU A 140 -0.03 0.15 -17.31
N VAL A 141 -0.42 -0.92 -16.60
CA VAL A 141 -1.72 -1.04 -15.92
C VAL A 141 -1.49 -1.36 -14.45
N MET A 142 -1.83 -0.40 -13.61
CA MET A 142 -1.77 -0.54 -12.16
C MET A 142 -3.16 -0.79 -11.59
N VAL A 143 -3.30 -1.75 -10.69
CA VAL A 143 -4.57 -2.01 -9.98
C VAL A 143 -4.32 -1.92 -8.48
N THR A 144 -5.12 -1.12 -7.78
CA THR A 144 -4.98 -0.96 -6.32
C THR A 144 -6.23 -1.45 -5.59
N ASP A 145 -6.00 -2.15 -4.48
CA ASP A 145 -7.04 -2.53 -3.52
C ASP A 145 -6.52 -2.35 -2.08
N SER A 146 -7.43 -2.30 -1.11
CA SER A 146 -7.12 -2.13 0.29
C SER A 146 -7.73 -3.22 1.17
N THR A 147 -6.90 -3.87 1.98
CA THR A 147 -7.33 -4.94 2.88
C THR A 147 -7.20 -4.52 4.33
N HIS A 148 -8.23 -4.76 5.13
CA HIS A 148 -8.20 -4.47 6.56
C HIS A 148 -7.50 -5.62 7.30
N ILE A 149 -6.44 -5.30 8.04
CA ILE A 149 -5.67 -6.25 8.84
C ILE A 149 -5.95 -5.97 10.32
N LYS A 150 -6.33 -7.01 11.08
CA LYS A 150 -6.58 -6.84 12.51
C LYS A 150 -5.28 -6.50 13.24
N ALA A 151 -5.29 -5.42 14.02
CA ALA A 151 -4.14 -5.05 14.82
C ALA A 151 -4.04 -5.95 16.07
N SER A 152 -2.83 -6.12 16.59
CA SER A 152 -2.58 -6.87 17.83
C SER A 152 -2.86 -6.00 19.07
N ALA A 153 -4.05 -5.41 19.11
CA ALA A 153 -4.49 -4.52 20.19
C ALA A 153 -5.92 -4.89 20.64
N ALA A 154 -6.13 -4.82 21.95
CA ALA A 154 -7.42 -5.15 22.55
C ALA A 154 -8.39 -3.95 22.45
N LYS A 155 -9.69 -4.24 22.33
CA LYS A 155 -10.73 -3.21 22.07
C LYS A 155 -10.93 -2.25 23.26
N ASP A 156 -10.62 -2.71 24.46
CA ASP A 156 -10.67 -1.95 25.72
C ASP A 156 -9.57 -0.89 25.84
N LYS A 157 -8.53 -0.97 24.98
CA LYS A 157 -7.41 -0.02 24.96
C LYS A 157 -7.62 1.18 24.03
N VAL A 158 -8.87 1.41 23.60
CA VAL A 158 -9.27 2.56 22.79
C VAL A 158 -9.67 3.73 23.68
N GLN A 159 -9.00 4.87 23.51
CA GLN A 159 -9.32 6.12 24.21
C GLN A 159 -9.78 7.19 23.22
N LYS A 160 -10.71 8.04 23.64
CA LYS A 160 -11.17 9.18 22.85
C LYS A 160 -10.34 10.40 23.20
N VAL A 161 -9.73 11.01 22.20
CA VAL A 161 -8.92 12.23 22.33
C VAL A 161 -9.47 13.27 21.35
N GLU A 162 -9.50 14.53 21.78
CA GLU A 162 -9.84 15.64 20.89
C GLU A 162 -8.65 15.93 19.98
N VAL A 163 -8.86 15.80 18.67
CA VAL A 163 -7.83 16.04 17.67
C VAL A 163 -8.34 17.12 16.71
N THR A 164 -7.48 18.09 16.41
CA THR A 164 -7.72 19.07 15.36
C THR A 164 -7.70 18.34 14.02
N LYS A 165 -8.79 18.45 13.24
CA LYS A 165 -8.86 17.78 11.94
C LYS A 165 -7.88 18.45 10.98
N THR A 166 -6.74 17.82 10.71
CA THR A 166 -5.88 18.21 9.61
C THR A 166 -6.62 17.92 8.31
N PRO A 167 -6.77 18.90 7.39
CA PRO A 167 -7.34 18.63 6.07
C PRO A 167 -6.53 17.54 5.37
N SER A 168 -7.19 16.63 4.65
CA SER A 168 -6.46 15.69 3.80
C SER A 168 -5.58 16.47 2.81
N GLN A 169 -4.45 15.88 2.40
CA GLN A 169 -3.52 16.53 1.47
C GLN A 169 -4.24 17.05 0.21
N TYR A 170 -5.20 16.29 -0.31
CA TYR A 170 -6.03 16.70 -1.43
C TYR A 170 -6.88 17.96 -1.18
N LEU A 171 -7.42 18.13 0.03
CA LEU A 171 -8.16 19.35 0.34
C LEU A 171 -7.25 20.57 0.35
N ASN A 172 -5.98 20.41 0.74
CA ASN A 172 -4.99 21.49 0.65
C ASN A 172 -4.66 21.81 -0.81
N THR A 173 -4.41 20.80 -1.65
CA THR A 173 -4.13 21.02 -3.08
C THR A 173 -5.29 21.70 -3.78
N LEU A 174 -6.52 21.29 -3.49
CA LEU A 174 -7.71 21.95 -4.03
C LEU A 174 -7.90 23.37 -3.46
N GLU A 175 -7.60 23.61 -2.19
CA GLU A 175 -7.67 24.96 -1.64
C GLU A 175 -6.70 25.90 -2.34
N GLU A 176 -5.50 25.44 -2.67
CA GLU A 176 -4.53 26.18 -3.48
C GLU A 176 -5.02 26.41 -4.92
N GLU A 177 -5.56 25.38 -5.58
CA GLU A 177 -6.13 25.51 -6.93
C GLU A 177 -7.34 26.45 -6.95
N THR A 178 -8.22 26.36 -5.94
CA THR A 178 -9.38 27.26 -5.83
C THR A 178 -8.93 28.70 -5.65
N LYS A 179 -7.85 28.97 -4.91
CA LYS A 179 -7.29 30.32 -4.78
C LYS A 179 -6.81 30.84 -6.13
N LYS A 180 -6.07 30.04 -6.90
CA LYS A 180 -5.60 30.41 -8.24
C LYS A 180 -6.75 30.71 -9.19
N ILE A 181 -7.77 29.84 -9.23
CA ILE A 181 -8.96 30.03 -10.06
C ILE A 181 -9.76 31.26 -9.61
N GLU A 182 -9.93 31.47 -8.30
CA GLU A 182 -10.59 32.67 -7.77
C GLU A 182 -9.84 33.96 -8.13
N GLU A 183 -8.51 33.96 -8.06
CA GLU A 183 -7.67 35.09 -8.48
C GLU A 183 -7.84 35.42 -9.98
N GLU A 184 -7.88 34.39 -10.85
CA GLU A 184 -8.14 34.57 -12.28
C GLU A 184 -9.56 35.07 -12.56
N LEU A 185 -10.56 34.51 -11.88
CA LEU A 185 -11.95 34.96 -11.99
C LEU A 185 -12.13 36.38 -11.45
N GLU A 186 -11.40 36.79 -10.41
CA GLU A 186 -11.41 38.17 -9.91
C GLU A 186 -10.83 39.15 -10.91
N LYS A 187 -9.75 38.79 -11.62
CA LYS A 187 -9.23 39.62 -12.73
C LYS A 187 -10.30 39.81 -13.80
N LYS A 188 -10.92 38.72 -14.27
CA LYS A 188 -12.02 38.76 -15.26
C LYS A 188 -13.26 39.54 -14.76
N ARG A 189 -13.59 39.45 -13.46
CA ARG A 189 -14.72 40.18 -12.85
C ARG A 189 -14.47 41.67 -12.72
N LYS A 190 -13.23 42.09 -12.42
CA LYS A 190 -12.82 43.50 -12.43
C LYS A 190 -12.93 44.10 -13.83
N GLU A 191 -12.56 43.34 -14.85
CA GLU A 191 -12.75 43.71 -16.26
C GLU A 191 -14.24 43.81 -16.65
N SER A 192 -15.10 42.95 -16.09
CA SER A 192 -16.54 42.91 -16.40
C SER A 192 -17.46 43.69 -15.45
N GLY A 193 -16.92 44.43 -14.47
CA GLY A 193 -17.70 45.25 -13.53
C GLY A 193 -18.64 44.49 -12.56
N LYS A 194 -18.44 43.18 -12.32
CA LYS A 194 -19.35 42.38 -11.46
C LYS A 194 -18.80 42.23 -10.03
N GLN A 195 -19.65 42.44 -9.01
CA GLN A 195 -19.28 42.31 -7.59
C GLN A 195 -19.20 40.86 -7.10
N LYS A 196 -18.31 40.61 -6.12
CA LYS A 196 -18.07 39.30 -5.48
C LYS A 196 -19.19 38.94 -4.52
N ARG A 197 -19.71 37.70 -4.59
CA ARG A 197 -20.50 37.09 -3.50
C ARG A 197 -19.54 36.59 -2.42
N GLY A 198 -19.73 37.04 -1.17
CA GLY A 198 -18.84 36.70 -0.05
C GLY A 198 -18.79 35.20 0.25
N ARG A 199 -17.58 34.67 0.44
CA ARG A 199 -17.33 33.30 0.91
C ARG A 199 -17.14 33.37 2.43
N LYS A 200 -17.90 32.58 3.19
CA LYS A 200 -17.66 32.45 4.63
C LYS A 200 -16.33 31.71 4.87
N PRO A 201 -15.49 32.16 5.80
CA PRO A 201 -14.28 31.44 6.17
C PRO A 201 -14.64 30.06 6.75
N ASN A 202 -13.84 29.04 6.42
CA ASN A 202 -13.98 27.71 7.01
C ASN A 202 -13.54 27.78 8.48
N GLU A 203 -14.44 27.47 9.41
CA GLU A 203 -14.09 27.28 10.82
C GLU A 203 -13.34 25.96 11.01
N THR A 204 -12.26 25.99 11.79
CA THR A 204 -11.50 24.81 12.19
C THR A 204 -12.34 23.98 13.15
N LYS A 205 -12.87 22.85 12.69
CA LYS A 205 -13.66 21.94 13.52
C LYS A 205 -12.74 20.99 14.29
N THR A 206 -12.86 21.00 15.62
CA THR A 206 -12.33 19.94 16.49
C THR A 206 -13.22 18.70 16.40
N GLN A 207 -12.61 17.51 16.36
CA GLN A 207 -13.36 16.25 16.37
C GLN A 207 -12.76 15.30 17.40
N THR A 208 -13.62 14.48 18.00
CA THR A 208 -13.18 13.40 18.88
C THR A 208 -12.68 12.23 18.03
N ALA A 209 -11.39 11.94 18.09
CA ALA A 209 -10.76 10.79 17.46
C ALA A 209 -10.54 9.67 18.47
N SER A 210 -10.70 8.42 18.04
CA SER A 210 -10.40 7.25 18.86
C SER A 210 -8.97 6.80 18.59
N ILE A 211 -8.11 6.83 19.61
CA ILE A 211 -6.73 6.36 19.56
C ILE A 211 -6.58 5.01 20.27
N VAL A 212 -5.69 4.17 19.78
CA VAL A 212 -5.36 2.88 20.39
C VAL A 212 -4.10 3.06 21.24
N THR A 213 -4.20 2.87 22.55
CA THR A 213 -3.09 3.18 23.49
C THR A 213 -1.93 2.19 23.46
N THR A 214 -2.20 0.95 23.07
CA THR A 214 -1.19 -0.12 22.97
C THR A 214 -0.43 -0.11 21.65
N ASP A 215 -1.01 0.51 20.63
CA ASP A 215 -0.52 0.50 19.25
C ASP A 215 -0.98 1.80 18.58
N MET A 216 -0.15 2.84 18.66
CA MET A 216 -0.53 4.19 18.21
C MET A 216 -0.68 4.31 16.70
N ASP A 217 -0.14 3.36 15.93
CA ASP A 217 -0.23 3.33 14.47
C ASP A 217 -1.53 2.66 13.99
N ALA A 218 -2.22 1.93 14.87
CA ALA A 218 -3.49 1.28 14.55
C ALA A 218 -4.67 2.27 14.62
N GLY A 219 -5.60 2.11 13.67
CA GLY A 219 -6.83 2.88 13.60
C GLY A 219 -8.04 2.10 14.09
N VAL A 220 -9.06 2.78 14.59
CA VAL A 220 -10.30 2.12 15.01
C VAL A 220 -11.25 2.01 13.82
N LEU A 221 -11.46 0.78 13.33
CA LEU A 221 -12.43 0.49 12.29
C LEU A 221 -13.85 0.52 12.86
N ASN A 222 -14.68 1.41 12.32
CA ASN A 222 -16.10 1.53 12.68
C ASN A 222 -16.96 1.73 11.42
N ARG A 223 -16.98 0.71 10.55
CA ARG A 223 -17.79 0.71 9.32
C ARG A 223 -18.93 -0.33 9.44
N PRO A 224 -20.15 -0.01 8.99
CA PRO A 224 -21.26 -0.96 9.00
C PRO A 224 -20.92 -2.20 8.15
N GLY A 225 -21.19 -3.39 8.68
CA GLY A 225 -20.89 -4.67 8.01
C GLY A 225 -19.44 -5.17 8.16
N LYS A 226 -18.53 -4.40 8.78
CA LYS A 226 -17.15 -4.82 9.07
C LYS A 226 -16.91 -5.02 10.57
N PRO A 227 -15.94 -5.86 10.97
CA PRO A 227 -15.63 -6.08 12.38
C PRO A 227 -15.14 -4.81 13.07
N HIS A 228 -15.76 -4.45 14.19
CA HIS A 228 -15.35 -3.29 14.97
C HIS A 228 -14.08 -3.58 15.79
N GLY A 229 -13.09 -2.67 15.75
CA GLY A 229 -11.92 -2.70 16.63
C GLY A 229 -10.64 -2.11 15.99
N PRO A 230 -9.49 -2.26 16.66
CA PRO A 230 -8.18 -1.85 16.15
C PRO A 230 -7.78 -2.62 14.89
N HIS A 231 -7.54 -1.90 13.79
CA HIS A 231 -7.12 -2.44 12.50
C HIS A 231 -6.07 -1.53 11.85
N TYR A 232 -5.30 -2.14 10.96
CA TYR A 232 -4.56 -1.48 9.91
C TYR A 232 -5.30 -1.65 8.58
N LEU A 233 -4.91 -0.84 7.61
CA LEU A 233 -5.40 -0.89 6.25
C LEU A 233 -4.19 -0.98 5.32
N ALA A 234 -4.02 -2.11 4.64
CA ALA A 234 -2.93 -2.32 3.70
C ALA A 234 -3.41 -2.00 2.29
N HIS A 235 -2.91 -0.90 1.72
CA HIS A 235 -3.11 -0.54 0.31
C HIS A 235 -2.07 -1.27 -0.52
N THR A 236 -2.52 -2.09 -1.45
CA THR A 236 -1.66 -2.91 -2.30
C THR A 236 -1.88 -2.53 -3.75
N THR A 237 -0.81 -2.23 -4.47
CA THR A 237 -0.86 -1.96 -5.92
C THR A 237 -0.12 -3.06 -6.66
N ILE A 238 -0.77 -3.60 -7.70
CA ILE A 238 -0.22 -4.63 -8.57
C ILE A 238 -0.04 -4.10 -9.98
N ASP A 239 1.00 -4.58 -10.66
CA ASP A 239 1.12 -4.50 -12.12
C ASP A 239 0.35 -5.67 -12.74
N ALA A 240 -0.61 -5.35 -13.62
CA ALA A 240 -1.55 -6.33 -14.13
C ALA A 240 -0.96 -7.30 -15.16
N ALA A 241 0.25 -7.04 -15.70
CA ALA A 241 0.81 -7.88 -16.76
C ALA A 241 1.13 -9.30 -16.27
N HIS A 242 1.74 -9.40 -15.09
CA HIS A 242 2.10 -10.68 -14.45
C HIS A 242 1.60 -10.80 -13.01
N GLY A 243 0.80 -9.84 -12.53
CA GLY A 243 0.25 -9.86 -11.16
C GLY A 243 1.29 -9.58 -10.07
N ILE A 244 2.35 -8.84 -10.39
CA ILE A 244 3.42 -8.53 -9.44
C ILE A 244 2.98 -7.35 -8.56
N ILE A 245 3.09 -7.53 -7.25
CA ILE A 245 2.88 -6.43 -6.30
C ILE A 245 4.04 -5.45 -6.43
N VAL A 246 3.74 -4.19 -6.78
CA VAL A 246 4.74 -3.13 -6.96
C VAL A 246 4.75 -2.14 -5.80
N ASP A 247 3.67 -2.06 -5.03
CA ASP A 247 3.59 -1.18 -3.88
C ASP A 247 2.72 -1.76 -2.76
N ILE A 248 3.19 -1.60 -1.53
CA ILE A 248 2.45 -1.93 -0.32
C ILE A 248 2.59 -0.74 0.63
N HIS A 249 1.45 -0.18 1.04
CA HIS A 249 1.41 0.95 1.94
C HIS A 249 0.41 0.67 3.08
N PRO A 250 0.89 0.37 4.30
CA PRO A 250 0.01 0.25 5.45
C PRO A 250 -0.34 1.63 6.03
N THR A 251 -1.63 1.85 6.32
CA THR A 251 -2.14 3.01 7.06
C THR A 251 -2.98 2.55 8.26
N ALA A 252 -3.35 3.49 9.13
CA ALA A 252 -4.29 3.21 10.20
C ALA A 252 -5.67 2.79 9.63
N GLY A 253 -6.37 1.86 10.28
CA GLY A 253 -7.65 1.30 9.80
C GLY A 253 -8.84 2.25 9.77
N ASN A 254 -8.69 3.47 10.27
CA ASN A 254 -9.68 4.54 10.18
C ASN A 254 -9.43 5.50 8.99
N VAL A 255 -8.31 5.35 8.28
CA VAL A 255 -8.00 6.11 7.06
C VAL A 255 -8.94 5.66 5.94
N ASN A 256 -9.32 6.59 5.07
CA ASN A 256 -10.12 6.27 3.90
C ASN A 256 -9.24 5.69 2.79
N ASP A 257 -9.71 4.61 2.18
CA ASP A 257 -9.07 3.88 1.09
C ASP A 257 -8.68 4.80 -0.08
N CYS A 258 -9.46 5.86 -0.32
CA CYS A 258 -9.24 6.82 -1.40
C CYS A 258 -8.12 7.84 -1.15
N GLU A 259 -7.76 8.10 0.12
CA GLU A 259 -6.81 9.16 0.47
C GLU A 259 -5.41 8.92 -0.10
N PRO A 260 -4.77 7.75 0.10
CA PRO A 260 -3.40 7.52 -0.35
C PRO A 260 -3.32 7.14 -1.83
N PHE A 261 -4.41 6.75 -2.49
CA PHE A 261 -4.40 6.13 -3.83
C PHE A 261 -3.55 6.90 -4.86
N VAL A 262 -3.83 8.19 -5.07
CA VAL A 262 -3.11 9.02 -6.07
C VAL A 262 -1.65 9.24 -5.68
N GLU A 263 -1.39 9.48 -4.39
CA GLU A 263 -0.03 9.67 -3.87
C GLU A 263 0.80 8.40 -4.06
N ARG A 264 0.22 7.22 -3.83
CA ARG A 264 0.91 5.93 -4.03
C ARG A 264 1.25 5.66 -5.49
N LEU A 265 0.36 6.00 -6.42
CA LEU A 265 0.67 5.91 -7.85
C LEU A 265 1.85 6.82 -8.22
N LYS A 266 1.87 8.05 -7.69
CA LYS A 266 2.98 8.99 -7.90
C LYS A 266 4.30 8.44 -7.32
N VAL A 267 4.28 7.97 -6.07
CA VAL A 267 5.47 7.36 -5.43
C VAL A 267 5.98 6.17 -6.23
N THR A 268 5.09 5.31 -6.72
CA THR A 268 5.46 4.14 -7.53
C THR A 268 6.07 4.56 -8.87
N LYS A 269 5.48 5.56 -9.53
CA LYS A 269 5.98 6.17 -10.77
C LYS A 269 7.41 6.69 -10.59
N GLU A 270 7.64 7.49 -9.54
CA GLU A 270 8.94 8.10 -9.24
C GLU A 270 9.99 7.07 -8.79
N LYS A 271 9.61 6.16 -7.89
CA LYS A 271 10.53 5.18 -7.29
C LYS A 271 11.13 4.23 -8.33
N PHE A 272 10.32 3.78 -9.28
CA PHE A 272 10.72 2.80 -10.29
C PHE A 272 10.89 3.41 -11.69
N ASN A 273 10.74 4.72 -11.83
CA ASN A 273 10.77 5.44 -13.11
C ASN A 273 9.84 4.80 -14.16
N LEU A 274 8.65 4.41 -13.73
CA LEU A 274 7.65 3.75 -14.56
C LEU A 274 6.77 4.76 -15.28
N THR A 275 6.24 4.38 -16.45
CA THR A 275 5.21 5.17 -17.14
C THR A 275 3.86 4.49 -16.95
N ILE A 276 3.13 4.94 -15.94
CA ILE A 276 1.76 4.45 -15.65
C ILE A 276 0.80 5.07 -16.66
N GLN A 277 0.13 4.23 -17.44
CA GLN A 277 -0.84 4.67 -18.46
C GLN A 277 -2.29 4.50 -17.98
N LYS A 278 -2.56 3.41 -17.25
CA LYS A 278 -3.90 3.03 -16.82
C LYS A 278 -3.89 2.67 -15.33
N ALA A 279 -4.92 3.08 -14.61
CA ALA A 279 -5.12 2.71 -13.22
C ALA A 279 -6.53 2.14 -13.00
N GLY A 280 -6.63 0.99 -12.35
CA GLY A 280 -7.89 0.35 -11.96
C GLY A 280 -8.07 0.32 -10.45
N ALA A 281 -9.30 0.47 -9.99
CA ALA A 281 -9.68 0.32 -8.59
C ALA A 281 -11.16 -0.06 -8.48
N ASP A 282 -11.56 -0.58 -7.31
CA ASP A 282 -12.97 -0.91 -7.04
C ASP A 282 -13.87 0.35 -7.05
N ARG A 283 -15.18 0.16 -7.21
CA ARG A 283 -16.21 1.20 -7.21
C ARG A 283 -16.12 2.15 -6.01
N GLY A 284 -15.64 1.66 -4.85
CA GLY A 284 -15.43 2.49 -3.66
C GLY A 284 -14.44 3.64 -3.86
N TYR A 285 -13.58 3.55 -4.87
CA TYR A 285 -12.62 4.58 -5.25
C TYR A 285 -13.19 5.65 -6.20
N ASP A 286 -14.47 5.57 -6.57
CA ASP A 286 -15.13 6.56 -7.41
C ASP A 286 -15.34 7.89 -6.65
N THR A 287 -14.28 8.70 -6.63
CA THR A 287 -14.27 10.01 -5.99
C THR A 287 -13.71 11.05 -6.94
N THR A 288 -14.21 12.28 -6.84
CA THR A 288 -13.69 13.40 -7.64
C THR A 288 -12.20 13.61 -7.44
N GLN A 289 -11.69 13.33 -6.24
CA GLN A 289 -10.28 13.35 -5.89
C GLN A 289 -9.43 12.46 -6.78
N ILE A 290 -9.87 11.21 -6.93
CA ILE A 290 -9.10 10.23 -7.67
C ILE A 290 -9.13 10.55 -9.16
N HIS A 291 -10.29 10.86 -9.72
CA HIS A 291 -10.39 11.25 -11.14
C HIS A 291 -9.57 12.50 -11.48
N HIS A 292 -9.58 13.51 -10.60
CA HIS A 292 -8.74 14.70 -10.76
C HIS A 292 -7.25 14.33 -10.70
N GLY A 293 -6.84 13.59 -9.67
CA GLY A 293 -5.45 13.16 -9.51
C GLY A 293 -4.93 12.31 -10.66
N LEU A 294 -5.74 11.40 -11.19
CA LEU A 294 -5.42 10.60 -12.36
C LEU A 294 -5.27 11.47 -13.62
N THR A 295 -6.16 12.44 -13.82
CA THR A 295 -6.07 13.40 -14.93
C THR A 295 -4.78 14.22 -14.86
N THR A 296 -4.41 14.73 -13.67
CA THR A 296 -3.18 15.50 -13.46
C THR A 296 -1.92 14.66 -13.69
N LEU A 297 -1.98 13.35 -13.47
CA LEU A 297 -0.87 12.43 -13.70
C LEU A 297 -0.82 11.86 -15.13
N ASP A 298 -1.78 12.24 -15.98
CA ASP A 298 -2.00 11.70 -17.33
C ASP A 298 -2.22 10.17 -17.34
N ILE A 299 -3.03 9.69 -16.38
CA ILE A 299 -3.36 8.28 -16.21
C ILE A 299 -4.85 8.07 -16.50
N THR A 300 -5.17 7.10 -17.36
CA THR A 300 -6.55 6.73 -17.65
C THR A 300 -7.12 5.86 -16.52
N GLY A 301 -8.13 6.36 -15.81
CA GLY A 301 -8.81 5.65 -14.73
C GLY A 301 -9.90 4.69 -15.20
N TYR A 302 -9.87 3.45 -14.72
CA TYR A 302 -10.90 2.42 -14.90
C TYR A 302 -11.55 2.12 -13.56
N ILE A 303 -12.44 3.00 -13.13
CA ILE A 303 -13.18 2.88 -11.86
C ILE A 303 -14.67 2.90 -12.17
N SER A 304 -15.39 1.91 -11.66
CA SER A 304 -16.84 1.82 -11.88
C SER A 304 -17.57 2.96 -11.15
N PRO A 305 -18.47 3.71 -11.80
CA PRO A 305 -19.19 4.80 -11.16
C PRO A 305 -20.05 4.35 -9.99
N THR A 306 -20.05 5.14 -8.93
CA THR A 306 -20.98 5.00 -7.81
C THR A 306 -22.27 5.73 -8.12
N GLU A 307 -23.36 4.98 -8.27
CA GLU A 307 -24.71 5.53 -8.37
C GLU A 307 -25.04 6.35 -7.12
N SER A 308 -25.19 7.66 -7.29
CA SER A 308 -25.77 8.51 -6.26
C SER A 308 -27.29 8.48 -6.38
N LYS A 309 -27.99 8.27 -5.26
CA LYS A 309 -29.43 8.54 -5.21
C LYS A 309 -29.61 10.05 -5.27
N THR A 310 -29.95 10.59 -6.44
CA THR A 310 -30.30 12.01 -6.57
C THR A 310 -31.55 12.31 -5.76
N SER A 311 -31.51 13.42 -5.00
CA SER A 311 -32.67 13.93 -4.26
C SER A 311 -33.78 14.47 -5.17
N PHE A 312 -33.49 14.67 -6.46
CA PHE A 312 -34.43 15.23 -7.44
C PHE A 312 -35.15 14.11 -8.20
N LYS A 313 -36.50 14.16 -8.18
CA LYS A 313 -37.39 13.21 -8.88
C LYS A 313 -37.66 13.57 -10.35
N THR A 314 -37.31 14.78 -10.79
CA THR A 314 -37.82 15.36 -12.06
C THR A 314 -36.78 15.52 -13.17
N THR A 315 -35.48 15.55 -12.85
CA THR A 315 -34.40 15.71 -13.84
C THR A 315 -33.18 14.92 -13.37
N SER A 316 -32.66 14.08 -14.25
CA SER A 316 -31.44 13.29 -14.04
C SER A 316 -30.24 14.02 -14.61
N TYR A 317 -29.04 13.72 -14.09
CA TYR A 317 -27.78 14.20 -14.69
C TYR A 317 -27.64 13.76 -16.16
N LYS A 318 -28.23 12.62 -16.54
CA LYS A 318 -28.24 12.11 -17.92
C LYS A 318 -28.95 13.03 -18.91
N ASP A 319 -29.81 13.92 -18.43
CA ASP A 319 -30.57 14.84 -19.28
C ASP A 319 -29.74 16.08 -19.66
N PHE A 320 -28.54 16.24 -19.08
CA PHE A 320 -27.60 17.32 -19.37
C PHE A 320 -26.51 16.85 -20.32
N THR A 321 -26.15 17.69 -21.29
CA THR A 321 -25.02 17.45 -22.18
C THR A 321 -23.82 18.28 -21.74
N TYR A 322 -22.65 17.67 -21.60
CA TYR A 322 -21.42 18.39 -21.22
C TYR A 322 -20.56 18.66 -22.46
N ASP A 323 -20.23 19.92 -22.69
CA ASP A 323 -19.24 20.33 -23.69
C ASP A 323 -17.86 20.46 -23.02
N ARG A 324 -16.92 19.62 -23.47
CA ARG A 324 -15.55 19.58 -22.94
C ARG A 324 -14.69 20.75 -23.41
N GLU A 325 -14.91 21.27 -24.61
CA GLU A 325 -14.06 22.34 -25.17
C GLU A 325 -14.37 23.68 -24.49
N GLN A 326 -15.64 23.92 -24.20
CA GLN A 326 -16.10 25.18 -23.62
C GLN A 326 -16.32 25.13 -22.09
N ASP A 327 -16.10 23.97 -21.45
CA ASP A 327 -16.35 23.70 -20.02
C ASP A 327 -17.71 24.23 -19.53
N HIS A 328 -18.80 23.78 -20.16
CA HIS A 328 -20.16 24.13 -19.76
C HIS A 328 -21.14 22.96 -19.93
N TYR A 329 -22.26 23.02 -19.21
CA TYR A 329 -23.37 22.08 -19.39
C TYR A 329 -24.53 22.74 -20.15
N THR A 330 -25.17 21.99 -21.04
CA THR A 330 -26.45 22.38 -21.64
C THR A 330 -27.57 21.63 -20.94
N CYS A 331 -28.55 22.35 -20.40
CA CYS A 331 -29.71 21.73 -19.76
C CYS A 331 -30.75 21.26 -20.80
N PRO A 332 -31.73 20.41 -20.41
CA PRO A 332 -32.79 19.93 -21.31
C PRO A 332 -33.57 21.05 -22.01
N ASN A 333 -33.63 22.23 -21.39
CA ASN A 333 -34.30 23.42 -21.91
C ASN A 333 -33.35 24.34 -22.72
N GLN A 334 -32.25 23.78 -23.25
CA GLN A 334 -31.26 24.44 -24.11
C GLN A 334 -30.57 25.67 -23.49
N LYS A 335 -30.60 25.86 -22.17
CA LYS A 335 -29.81 26.91 -21.51
C LYS A 335 -28.40 26.41 -21.22
N VAL A 336 -27.43 27.26 -21.53
CA VAL A 336 -26.01 27.06 -21.23
C VAL A 336 -25.76 27.41 -19.76
N LEU A 337 -25.16 26.48 -19.03
CA LEU A 337 -24.73 26.60 -17.64
C LEU A 337 -23.19 26.68 -17.63
N PRO A 338 -22.60 27.88 -17.66
CA PRO A 338 -21.15 28.03 -17.60
C PRO A 338 -20.62 27.64 -16.22
N PHE A 339 -19.34 27.28 -16.16
CA PHE A 339 -18.64 27.12 -14.88
C PHE A 339 -18.65 28.44 -14.11
N THR A 340 -19.03 28.39 -12.83
CA THR A 340 -19.15 29.60 -11.99
C THR A 340 -18.12 29.63 -10.87
N HIS A 341 -18.04 28.57 -10.07
CA HIS A 341 -17.15 28.44 -8.92
C HIS A 341 -17.03 26.98 -8.47
N LEU A 342 -16.01 26.70 -7.67
CA LEU A 342 -15.89 25.44 -6.94
C LEU A 342 -16.67 25.57 -5.62
N ALA A 343 -17.60 24.65 -5.37
CA ALA A 343 -18.35 24.57 -4.13
C ALA A 343 -17.85 23.39 -3.30
N LYS A 344 -17.81 23.54 -1.98
CA LYS A 344 -17.47 22.46 -1.06
C LYS A 344 -18.74 21.68 -0.72
N SER A 345 -18.78 20.41 -1.10
CA SER A 345 -19.86 19.49 -0.74
C SER A 345 -19.90 19.24 0.77
N GLN A 346 -21.03 18.76 1.28
CA GLN A 346 -21.17 18.35 2.69
C GLN A 346 -20.16 17.28 3.11
N ASN A 347 -19.69 16.46 2.14
CA ASN A 347 -18.68 15.43 2.37
C ASN A 347 -17.24 15.98 2.34
N GLY A 348 -17.06 17.29 2.18
CA GLY A 348 -15.75 17.96 2.15
C GLY A 348 -15.12 18.07 0.77
N ASN A 349 -15.53 17.27 -0.21
CA ASN A 349 -15.03 17.32 -1.59
C ASN A 349 -15.42 18.63 -2.28
N TYR A 350 -14.52 19.19 -3.10
CA TYR A 350 -14.90 20.28 -3.99
C TYR A 350 -15.54 19.73 -5.27
N VAL A 351 -16.57 20.44 -5.74
CA VAL A 351 -17.30 20.15 -6.97
C VAL A 351 -17.36 21.41 -7.82
N LYS A 352 -17.16 21.27 -9.13
CA LYS A 352 -17.41 22.35 -10.09
C LYS A 352 -18.90 22.64 -10.13
N THR A 353 -19.27 23.90 -9.92
CA THR A 353 -20.67 24.35 -9.96
C THR A 353 -20.91 25.09 -11.26
N TYR A 354 -21.89 24.62 -12.03
CA TYR A 354 -22.31 25.21 -13.29
C TYR A 354 -23.70 25.84 -13.11
N ALA A 355 -23.83 27.13 -13.38
CA ALA A 355 -25.06 27.87 -13.18
C ALA A 355 -25.16 29.06 -14.15
N ALA A 356 -26.36 29.30 -14.69
CA ALA A 356 -26.69 30.44 -15.55
C ALA A 356 -27.15 31.66 -14.75
#